data_AF-A0A1Q7F7K9-F1
#
_entry.id   AF-A0A1Q7F7K9-F1
#
_cell.length_a   1.000
_cell.length_b   1.000
_cell.length_c   1.000
_cell.angle_alpha   90.00
_cell.angle_beta   90.00
_cell.angle_gamma   90.00
#
_symmetry.space_group_name_H-M   'P 1'
#
loop_
_entity.id
_entity.type
_entity.pdbx_description
1 polymer ?
#
loop_
_entity_poly.entity_id
_entity_poly.type
_entity_poly.pdbx_seq_one_letter_code
_entity_poly.pdbx_strand_id
1 'polypeptide(L)' 'MQHLGPFLAVQLCLAFGMAGLLWPDKFMPLFHVLMFPWAATYRGVRANSIAAIALSFLLFLMLMARF' A
#
# COMPACT_ATOMS: atom_id res chain seq x y z
N MET A 1 -21.17 -2.13 13.58
CA MET A 1 -20.09 -2.98 12.99
C MET A 1 -19.73 -2.61 11.53
N GLN A 2 -20.25 -1.52 10.95
CA GLN A 2 -20.11 -1.21 9.51
C GLN A 2 -18.86 -0.37 9.14
N HIS A 3 -18.10 0.12 10.12
CA HIS A 3 -16.90 0.94 9.90
C HIS A 3 -15.57 0.17 9.97
N LEU A 4 -15.60 -1.11 10.37
CA LEU A 4 -14.38 -1.92 10.53
C LEU A 4 -13.69 -2.22 9.19
N GLY A 5 -14.48 -2.46 8.13
CA GLY A 5 -13.96 -2.74 6.78
C GLY A 5 -13.03 -1.65 6.24
N PRO A 6 -13.48 -0.39 6.14
CA PRO A 6 -12.64 0.70 5.62
C PRO A 6 -11.42 1.01 6.52
N PHE A 7 -11.55 0.88 7.85
CA PHE A 7 -10.40 1.05 8.76
C PHE A 7 -9.33 -0.04 8.58
N LEU A 8 -9.74 -1.31 8.38
CA LEU A 8 -8.82 -2.39 8.08
C LEU A 8 -8.11 -2.16 6.73
N ALA A 9 -8.85 -1.73 5.71
CA ALA A 9 -8.28 -1.45 4.39
C ALA A 9 -7.22 -0.34 4.46
N VAL A 10 -7.49 0.75 5.18
CA VAL A 10 -6.53 1.84 5.39
C VAL A 10 -5.28 1.36 6.12
N GLN A 11 -5.42 0.54 7.18
CA GLN A 11 -4.26 0.01 7.90
C GLN A 11 -3.42 -0.96 7.07
N LEU A 12 -4.06 -1.84 6.29
CA LEU A 12 -3.36 -2.79 5.44
C LEU A 12 -2.57 -2.08 4.33
N CYS A 13 -3.19 -1.10 3.65
CA CYS A 13 -2.51 -0.32 2.62
C CYS A 13 -1.35 0.51 3.22
N LEU A 14 -1.49 1.01 4.44
CA LEU A 14 -0.45 1.79 5.12
C LEU A 14 0.71 0.90 5.59
N ALA A 15 0.40 -0.26 6.18
CA ALA A 15 1.40 -1.25 6.57
C ALA A 15 2.15 -1.81 5.37
N PHE A 16 1.45 -2.09 4.27
CA PHE A 16 2.06 -2.57 3.02
C PHE A 16 2.96 -1.51 2.39
N GLY A 17 2.50 -0.25 2.36
CA GLY A 17 3.30 0.88 1.89
C GLY A 17 4.53 1.16 2.75
N MET A 18 4.41 1.13 4.08
CA MET A 18 5.54 1.25 4.99
C MET A 18 6.52 0.09 4.84
N ALA A 19 6.04 -1.15 4.74
CA ALA A 19 6.88 -2.32 4.61
C ALA A 19 7.66 -2.34 3.28
N GLY A 20 7.04 -1.92 2.18
CA GLY A 20 7.74 -1.77 0.89
C GLY A 20 8.75 -0.62 0.86
N LEU A 21 8.59 0.41 1.71
CA LEU A 21 9.51 1.55 1.82
C LEU A 21 10.67 1.28 2.79
N LEU A 22 10.40 0.61 3.93
CA LEU A 22 11.37 0.28 4.98
C LEU A 22 12.15 -1.01 4.68
N TRP A 23 11.51 -1.99 4.05
CA TRP A 23 12.10 -3.30 3.73
C TRP A 23 11.93 -3.70 2.25
N PRO A 24 12.40 -2.86 1.31
CA PRO A 24 12.25 -3.13 -0.12
C PRO A 24 12.87 -4.48 -0.53
N ASP A 25 14.01 -4.88 0.03
CA ASP A 25 14.67 -6.16 -0.28
C ASP A 25 13.85 -7.39 0.11
N LYS A 26 13.11 -7.33 1.22
CA LYS A 26 12.25 -8.44 1.68
C LYS A 26 10.93 -8.48 0.91
N PHE A 27 10.45 -7.32 0.45
CA PHE A 27 9.21 -7.19 -0.31
C PHE A 27 9.38 -7.33 -1.82
N MET A 28 10.59 -7.19 -2.36
CA MET A 28 10.90 -7.37 -3.78
C MET A 28 10.35 -8.68 -4.36
N PRO A 29 10.54 -9.87 -3.74
CA PRO A 29 9.98 -11.12 -4.29
C PRO A 29 8.44 -11.11 -4.31
N LEU A 30 7.79 -10.49 -3.32
CA LEU A 30 6.33 -10.36 -3.28
C LEU A 30 5.83 -9.47 -4.43
N PHE A 31 6.50 -8.33 -4.65
CA PHE A 31 6.20 -7.45 -5.78
C PHE A 31 6.55 -8.10 -7.13
N HIS A 32 7.55 -8.97 -7.20
CA HIS A 32 7.87 -9.73 -8.41
C HIS A 32 6.72 -10.65 -8.83
N VAL A 33 6.03 -11.25 -7.86
CA VAL A 33 4.84 -12.06 -8.10
C VAL A 33 3.62 -11.16 -8.39
N LEU A 34 3.42 -10.11 -7.59
CA LEU A 34 2.26 -9.21 -7.74
C LEU A 34 2.27 -8.41 -9.05
N MET A 35 3.46 -7.99 -9.49
CA MET A 35 3.64 -7.19 -10.71
C MET A 35 3.91 -8.05 -11.94
N PHE A 36 3.83 -9.38 -11.84
CA PHE A 36 4.03 -10.27 -12.98
C PHE A 36 3.10 -9.88 -14.14
N PRO A 37 3.61 -9.77 -15.39
CA PRO A 37 4.94 -10.15 -15.88
C PRO A 37 6.00 -9.03 -15.86
N TRP A 38 5.69 -7.87 -15.29
CA TRP A 38 6.58 -6.70 -15.27
C TRP A 38 7.76 -6.88 -14.30
N ALA A 39 8.95 -6.41 -14.70
CA ALA A 39 10.13 -6.47 -13.84
C ALA A 39 9.94 -5.57 -12.62
N ALA A 40 9.86 -6.17 -11.42
CA ALA A 40 9.81 -5.43 -10.17
C ALA A 40 11.20 -4.84 -9.90
N THR A 41 11.39 -3.61 -10.36
CA THR A 41 12.60 -2.82 -10.12
C THR A 41 12.48 -2.15 -8.75
N TYR A 42 13.59 -1.94 -8.04
CA TYR A 42 13.63 -1.21 -6.76
C TYR A 42 12.84 0.12 -6.78
N ARG A 43 12.95 0.85 -7.89
CA ARG A 43 12.23 2.12 -8.13
C ARG A 43 10.72 1.91 -8.26
N GLY A 44 10.31 0.84 -8.95
CA GLY A 44 8.91 0.46 -9.11
C GLY A 44 8.28 0.02 -7.79
N VAL A 45 9.00 -0.78 -6.99
CA VAL A 45 8.56 -1.18 -5.64
C VAL A 45 8.38 0.04 -4.74
N ARG A 46 9.34 0.97 -4.73
CA ARG A 46 9.21 2.24 -3.99
C ARG A 46 8.04 3.09 -4.47
N ALA A 47 7.89 3.28 -5.78
CA ALA A 47 6.78 4.07 -6.33
C ALA A 47 5.41 3.48 -5.99
N ASN A 48 5.29 2.15 -6.07
CA ASN A 48 4.06 1.43 -5.74
C ASN A 48 3.77 1.49 -4.22
N SER A 49 4.81 1.44 -3.39
CA SER A 49 4.69 1.62 -1.93
C SER A 49 4.24 3.03 -1.57
N ILE A 50 4.79 4.06 -2.22
CA ILE A 50 4.36 5.46 -2.04
C ILE A 50 2.92 5.65 -2.51
N ALA A 51 2.55 5.06 -3.65
CA ALA A 51 1.18 5.09 -4.15
C ALA A 51 0.21 4.42 -3.18
N ALA A 52 0.59 3.29 -2.56
CA ALA A 52 -0.21 2.62 -1.54
C ALA A 52 -0.40 3.50 -0.29
N ILE A 53 0.64 4.20 0.17
CA ILE A 53 0.53 5.15 1.29
C ILE A 53 -0.40 6.31 0.92
N ALA A 54 -0.22 6.90 -0.27
CA ALA A 54 -1.07 7.98 -0.75
C ALA A 54 -2.54 7.55 -0.87
N LEU A 55 -2.79 6.34 -1.36
CA LEU A 55 -4.12 5.74 -1.44
C LEU A 55 -4.73 5.52 -0.05
N SER A 56 -3.97 5.01 0.92
CA SER A 56 -4.41 4.91 2.32
C SER A 56 -4.82 6.26 2.89
N PHE A 57 -4.00 7.28 2.65
CA PHE A 57 -4.27 8.63 3.14
C PHE A 57 -5.52 9.22 2.49
N LEU A 58 -5.71 8.95 1.20
CA LEU A 58 -6.87 9.41 0.44
C LEU A 58 -8.16 8.68 0.87
N LEU A 59 -8.10 7.38 1.15
CA LEU A 59 -9.18 6.61 1.75
C LEU A 59 -9.53 7.10 3.16
N PHE A 60 -8.52 7.45 3.95
CA PHE A 60 -8.72 8.06 5.27
C PHE A 60 -9.40 9.43 5.16
N LEU A 61 -8.96 10.29 4.24
CA LEU A 61 -9.58 11.59 3.98
C LEU A 61 -11.03 11.45 3.48
N MET A 62 -11.30 10.51 2.58
CA MET A 62 -12.67 10.23 2.12
C MET A 62 -13.56 9.71 3.24
N LEU A 63 -13.03 8.87 4.13
CA LEU A 63 -13.76 8.40 5.30
C LEU A 63 -14.08 9.57 6.24
N MET A 64 -13.10 10.45 6.48
CA MET A 64 -13.28 11.63 7.33
C MET A 64 -14.26 12.64 6.73
N ALA A 65 -14.23 12.84 5.41
CA ALA A 65 -15.16 13.72 4.70
C ALA A 65 -16.59 13.16 4.61
N ARG A 66 -16.78 11.87 4.95
CA ARG A 66 -18.09 11.21 5.01
C ARG A 66 -18.71 11.22 6.41
N PHE A 67 -17.95 11.63 7.43
CA PHE A 67 -18.47 11.99 8.76
C PHE A 67 -19.00 13.42 8.77
#